data_AF-A0A838UFQ9-F1
#
_entry.id   AF-A0A838UFQ9-F1
#
_cell.length_a   1.000
_cell.length_b   1.000
_cell.length_c   1.000
_cell.angle_alpha   90.00
_cell.angle_beta   90.00
_cell.angle_gamma   90.00
#
_symmetry.space_group_name_H-M   'P 1'
#
loop_
_entity.id
_entity.type
_entity.pdbx_description
1 polymer ?
#
loop_
_entity_poly.entity_id
_entity_poly.type
_entity_poly.pdbx_seq_one_letter_code
_entity_poly.pdbx_strand_id
1 'polypeptide(L)'
;MALWLSLIAAILVVIASAAGIVSTDTYVRETSSGAIQGMSQDIVNLVAVTILLISAYFVNRGSIKAFLVWSGVLIYLVYTYTIYAFAVHYNRLFLLYVAILGLSLYALVVTVVTPHLDRLAPIVALTTKARPVSVFFGVVALLFYGQWL
;
A
#
# COMPACT_ATOMS: atom_id res chain seq x y z
N MET A 1 12.76 5.90 -13.91
CA MET A 1 12.19 6.20 -12.57
C MET A 1 10.67 6.11 -12.66
N ALA A 2 10.02 5.15 -11.99
CA ALA A 2 8.57 4.90 -12.08
C ALA A 2 7.69 5.88 -11.27
N LEU A 3 8.22 7.03 -10.87
CA LEU A 3 7.55 7.94 -9.93
C LEU A 3 6.25 8.55 -10.49
N TRP A 4 6.20 8.83 -11.79
CA TRP A 4 4.99 9.35 -12.44
C TRP A 4 3.81 8.37 -12.33
N LEU A 5 4.07 7.05 -12.38
CA LEU A 5 3.05 6.02 -12.19
C LEU A 5 2.51 6.02 -10.76
N SER A 6 3.39 6.25 -9.77
CA SER A 6 2.96 6.35 -8.36
C SER A 6 2.11 7.60 -8.08
N LEU A 7 2.31 8.68 -8.85
CA LEU A 7 1.44 9.88 -8.76
C LEU A 7 0.05 9.61 -9.33
N ILE A 8 -0.03 8.92 -10.46
CA ILE A 8 -1.32 8.52 -11.04
C ILE A 8 -2.04 7.57 -10.08
N ALA A 9 -1.32 6.57 -9.53
CA ALA A 9 -1.87 5.67 -8.52
C ALA A 9 -2.35 6.44 -7.28
N ALA A 10 -1.58 7.40 -6.77
CA ALA A 10 -1.97 8.23 -5.64
C ALA A 10 -3.30 8.97 -5.87
N ILE A 11 -3.47 9.59 -7.04
CA ILE A 11 -4.71 10.29 -7.39
C ILE A 11 -5.89 9.31 -7.42
N LEU A 12 -5.71 8.15 -8.05
CA LEU A 12 -6.76 7.14 -8.12
C LEU A 12 -7.13 6.58 -6.74
N VAL A 13 -6.14 6.37 -5.86
CA VAL A 13 -6.39 5.95 -4.47
C VAL A 13 -7.20 7.00 -3.72
N VAL A 14 -6.85 8.29 -3.84
CA VAL A 14 -7.62 9.35 -3.18
C VAL A 14 -9.07 9.36 -3.67
N ILE A 15 -9.30 9.21 -4.98
CA ILE A 15 -10.66 9.16 -5.54
C ILE A 15 -11.40 7.94 -5.02
N ALA A 16 -10.78 6.76 -5.06
CA ALA A 16 -11.38 5.50 -4.60
C ALA A 16 -11.72 5.54 -3.09
N SER A 17 -10.77 5.99 -2.26
CA SER A 17 -10.95 6.11 -0.81
C SER A 17 -11.98 7.18 -0.44
N ALA A 18 -11.97 8.34 -1.09
CA ALA A 18 -12.97 9.38 -0.84
C ALA A 18 -14.36 8.90 -1.23
N ALA A 19 -14.49 8.20 -2.37
CA ALA A 19 -15.76 7.63 -2.80
C ALA A 19 -16.25 6.53 -1.84
N GLY A 20 -15.35 5.67 -1.34
CA GLY A 20 -15.68 4.61 -0.38
C GLY A 20 -16.11 5.14 0.99
N ILE A 21 -15.53 6.26 1.44
CA ILE A 21 -15.90 6.92 2.72
C ILE A 21 -17.21 7.69 2.60
N VAL A 22 -17.43 8.40 1.48
CA VAL A 22 -18.60 9.28 1.32
C VAL A 22 -19.84 8.52 0.85
N SER A 23 -19.67 7.53 -0.02
CA SER A 23 -20.80 6.78 -0.57
C SER A 23 -21.15 5.61 0.33
N THR A 24 -22.31 5.70 0.96
CA THR A 24 -22.90 4.61 1.74
C THR A 24 -23.16 3.37 0.90
N ASP A 25 -23.31 3.51 -0.43
CA ASP A 25 -23.61 2.42 -1.37
C ASP A 25 -22.42 1.48 -1.63
N THR A 26 -21.19 1.91 -1.37
CA THR A 26 -19.97 1.18 -1.75
C THR A 26 -19.86 -0.18 -1.06
N TYR A 27 -20.23 -0.23 0.23
CA TYR A 27 -20.10 -1.41 1.08
C TYR A 27 -21.44 -1.99 1.55
N VAL A 28 -22.58 -1.61 0.95
CA VAL A 28 -23.93 -2.07 1.37
C VAL A 28 -24.09 -3.58 1.28
N ARG A 29 -23.37 -4.22 0.37
CA ARG A 29 -23.45 -5.67 0.15
C ARG A 29 -22.53 -6.45 1.09
N GLU A 30 -21.65 -5.77 1.82
CA GLU A 30 -20.79 -6.39 2.81
C GLU A 30 -21.54 -6.65 4.11
N THR A 31 -21.02 -7.57 4.92
CA THR A 31 -21.47 -7.70 6.32
C THR A 31 -21.23 -6.39 7.08
N SER A 32 -21.96 -6.15 8.16
CA SER A 32 -21.77 -4.95 8.98
C SER A 32 -20.32 -4.76 9.44
N SER A 33 -19.63 -5.85 9.78
CA SER A 33 -18.20 -5.84 10.10
C SER A 33 -17.32 -5.59 8.87
N GLY A 34 -17.65 -6.15 7.71
CA GLY A 34 -16.93 -5.93 6.45
C GLY A 34 -17.01 -4.47 5.97
N ALA A 35 -18.18 -3.85 6.09
CA ALA A 35 -18.38 -2.46 5.72
C ALA A 35 -17.56 -1.49 6.60
N ILE A 36 -17.53 -1.71 7.92
CA ILE A 36 -16.70 -0.91 8.84
C ILE A 36 -15.21 -1.10 8.53
N GLN A 37 -14.78 -2.33 8.23
CA GLN A 37 -13.40 -2.62 7.85
C GLN A 37 -13.01 -1.92 6.55
N GLY A 38 -13.85 -1.98 5.51
CA GLY A 38 -13.62 -1.29 4.23
C GLY A 38 -13.49 0.22 4.40
N MET A 39 -14.40 0.84 5.15
CA MET A 39 -14.34 2.28 5.42
C MET A 39 -13.08 2.66 6.24
N SER A 40 -12.73 1.85 7.24
CA SER A 40 -11.52 2.06 8.03
C SER A 40 -10.26 1.92 7.17
N GLN A 41 -10.25 0.94 6.28
CA GLN A 41 -9.18 0.68 5.33
C GLN A 41 -9.00 1.83 4.33
N ASP A 42 -10.09 2.48 3.90
CA ASP A 42 -10.02 3.66 3.05
C ASP A 42 -9.33 4.85 3.73
N ILE A 43 -9.53 5.04 5.04
CA ILE A 43 -8.82 6.07 5.82
C ILE A 43 -7.32 5.75 5.86
N VAL A 44 -6.95 4.50 6.11
CA VAL A 44 -5.54 4.06 6.11
C VAL A 44 -4.91 4.25 4.73
N ASN A 45 -5.65 4.00 3.65
CA ASN A 45 -5.18 4.22 2.29
C ASN A 45 -4.85 5.69 2.01
N LEU A 46 -5.61 6.66 2.55
CA LEU A 46 -5.29 8.09 2.43
C LEU A 46 -4.00 8.46 3.16
N VAL A 47 -3.75 7.86 4.33
CA VAL A 47 -2.48 8.02 5.06
C VAL A 47 -1.32 7.43 4.24
N ALA A 48 -1.52 6.24 3.68
CA ALA A 48 -0.53 5.59 2.82
C ALA A 48 -0.18 6.45 1.59
N VAL A 49 -1.16 7.07 0.93
CA VAL A 49 -0.91 8.02 -0.17
C VAL A 49 -0.09 9.21 0.27
N THR A 50 -0.39 9.78 1.43
CA THR A 50 0.39 10.91 1.96
C THR A 50 1.86 10.53 2.13
N ILE A 51 2.13 9.35 2.67
CA ILE A 51 3.49 8.81 2.82
C ILE A 51 4.11 8.53 1.44
N LEU A 52 3.35 8.01 0.47
CA LEU A 52 3.81 7.76 -0.89
C LEU A 52 4.29 9.05 -1.57
N LEU A 53 3.52 10.14 -1.45
CA LEU A 53 3.85 11.43 -2.05
C LEU A 53 5.09 12.07 -1.41
N ILE A 54 5.15 12.06 -0.06
CA ILE A 54 6.32 12.58 0.67
C ILE A 54 7.57 11.78 0.32
N SER A 55 7.49 10.46 0.34
CA SER A 55 8.62 9.60 0.01
C SER A 55 9.04 9.75 -1.46
N ALA A 56 8.11 9.83 -2.41
CA ALA A 56 8.41 10.10 -3.82
C ALA A 56 9.20 11.40 -4.02
N TYR A 57 8.84 12.47 -3.29
CA TYR A 57 9.58 13.73 -3.32
C TYR A 57 11.03 13.58 -2.86
N PHE A 58 11.28 12.87 -1.75
CA PHE A 58 12.64 12.64 -1.26
C PHE A 58 13.43 11.62 -2.09
N VAL A 59 12.76 10.70 -2.76
CA VAL A 59 13.37 9.78 -3.74
C VAL A 59 13.95 10.56 -4.92
N ASN A 60 13.23 11.57 -5.42
CA ASN A 60 13.75 12.47 -6.45
C ASN A 60 15.01 13.25 -6.01
N ARG A 61 15.22 13.40 -4.70
CA ARG A 61 16.43 14.03 -4.12
C ARG A 61 17.55 13.03 -3.81
N GLY A 62 17.43 11.76 -4.24
CA GLY A 62 18.46 10.73 -4.08
C GLY A 62 18.47 10.03 -2.72
N SER A 63 17.43 10.20 -1.89
CA SER A 63 17.38 9.56 -0.56
C SER A 63 17.06 8.06 -0.65
N ILE A 64 18.02 7.24 -0.23
CA ILE A 64 17.88 5.78 -0.15
C ILE A 64 16.80 5.35 0.86
N LYS A 65 16.73 6.03 2.01
CA LYS A 65 15.69 5.72 3.02
C LYS A 65 14.29 6.00 2.49
N ALA A 66 14.12 7.11 1.76
CA ALA A 66 12.85 7.44 1.13
C ALA A 66 12.48 6.42 0.06
N PHE A 67 13.45 5.89 -0.67
CA PHE A 67 13.23 4.82 -1.65
C PHE A 67 12.66 3.57 -1.00
N LEU A 68 13.23 3.12 0.12
CA LEU A 68 12.73 1.95 0.85
C LEU A 68 11.28 2.17 1.34
N VAL A 69 10.99 3.34 1.91
CA VAL A 69 9.63 3.70 2.35
C VAL A 69 8.66 3.72 1.17
N TRP A 70 9.03 4.37 0.06
CA TRP A 70 8.21 4.45 -1.14
C TRP A 70 7.89 3.07 -1.72
N SER A 71 8.89 2.17 -1.81
CA SER A 71 8.68 0.79 -2.25
C SER A 71 7.81 -0.01 -1.27
N GLY A 72 7.95 0.21 0.05
CA GLY A 72 7.10 -0.42 1.05
C GLY A 72 5.64 0.00 0.91
N VAL A 73 5.36 1.28 0.64
CA VAL A 73 4.00 1.75 0.39
C VAL A 73 3.44 1.18 -0.92
N LEU A 74 4.24 1.01 -1.97
CA LEU A 74 3.78 0.31 -3.18
C LEU A 74 3.39 -1.14 -2.91
N ILE A 75 4.18 -1.88 -2.12
CA ILE A 75 3.84 -3.25 -1.73
C ILE A 75 2.53 -3.27 -0.94
N TYR A 76 2.36 -2.34 0.00
CA TYR A 76 1.12 -2.18 0.74
C TYR A 76 -0.08 -1.93 -0.18
N LEU A 77 0.05 -1.03 -1.17
CA LEU A 77 -1.04 -0.76 -2.13
C LEU A 77 -1.36 -1.99 -2.97
N VAL A 78 -0.36 -2.73 -3.45
CA VAL A 78 -0.58 -3.99 -4.18
C VAL A 78 -1.37 -4.98 -3.31
N TYR A 79 -0.97 -5.15 -2.05
CA TYR A 79 -1.67 -6.03 -1.11
C TYR A 79 -3.13 -5.60 -0.90
N THR A 80 -3.35 -4.35 -0.51
CA THR A 80 -4.70 -3.83 -0.21
C THR A 80 -5.61 -3.87 -1.43
N TYR A 81 -5.12 -3.45 -2.60
CA TYR A 81 -5.94 -3.42 -3.81
C TYR A 81 -6.15 -4.80 -4.44
N THR A 82 -5.32 -5.79 -4.10
CA THR A 82 -5.64 -7.20 -4.38
C THR A 82 -6.88 -7.63 -3.59
N ILE A 83 -6.94 -7.32 -2.29
CA ILE A 83 -8.13 -7.63 -1.48
C ILE A 83 -9.37 -6.91 -2.03
N TYR A 84 -9.25 -5.62 -2.39
CA TYR A 84 -10.38 -4.88 -2.97
C TYR A 84 -10.83 -5.44 -4.33
N ALA A 85 -9.91 -5.93 -5.15
CA ALA A 85 -10.25 -6.49 -6.46
C ALA A 85 -10.88 -7.89 -6.37
N PHE A 86 -10.50 -8.70 -5.38
CA PHE A 86 -10.89 -10.13 -5.33
C PHE A 86 -11.84 -10.51 -4.19
N ALA A 87 -11.84 -9.78 -3.07
CA ALA A 87 -12.62 -10.12 -1.88
C ALA A 87 -13.83 -9.19 -1.65
N VAL A 88 -13.72 -7.91 -2.03
CA VAL A 88 -14.84 -6.96 -1.93
C VAL A 88 -15.85 -7.26 -3.04
N HIS A 89 -17.14 -7.21 -2.73
CA HIS A 89 -18.18 -7.41 -3.72
C HIS A 89 -18.08 -6.39 -4.85
N TYR A 90 -18.37 -6.86 -6.07
CA TYR A 90 -18.31 -6.02 -7.27
C TYR A 90 -19.15 -4.74 -7.11
N ASN A 91 -18.51 -3.59 -7.32
CA ASN A 91 -19.11 -2.27 -7.19
C ASN A 91 -18.61 -1.34 -8.32
N ARG A 92 -19.09 -0.08 -8.34
CA ARG A 92 -18.74 0.90 -9.37
C ARG A 92 -17.25 1.30 -9.36
N LEU A 93 -16.57 1.11 -8.23
CA LEU A 93 -15.16 1.45 -8.04
C LEU A 93 -14.22 0.31 -8.45
N PHE A 94 -14.75 -0.86 -8.83
CA PHE A 94 -13.96 -2.03 -9.22
C PHE A 94 -12.88 -1.72 -10.26
N LEU A 95 -13.20 -0.96 -11.31
CA LEU A 95 -12.22 -0.59 -12.34
C LEU A 95 -11.11 0.31 -11.80
N LEU A 96 -11.41 1.16 -10.80
CA LEU A 96 -10.38 1.95 -10.12
C LEU A 96 -9.47 1.02 -9.30
N TYR A 97 -10.03 0.03 -8.61
CA TYR A 97 -9.23 -0.91 -7.82
C TYR A 97 -8.23 -1.68 -8.70
N VAL A 98 -8.70 -2.19 -9.84
CA VAL A 98 -7.85 -2.89 -10.83
C VAL A 98 -6.79 -1.96 -11.42
N ALA A 99 -7.15 -0.72 -11.75
CA ALA A 99 -6.19 0.26 -12.27
C ALA A 99 -5.09 0.60 -11.25
N ILE A 100 -5.46 0.80 -9.98
CA ILE A 100 -4.52 1.07 -8.90
C ILE A 100 -3.60 -0.13 -8.66
N LEU A 101 -4.17 -1.35 -8.64
CA LEU A 101 -3.41 -2.58 -8.52
C LEU A 101 -2.39 -2.72 -9.65
N GLY A 102 -2.81 -2.53 -10.90
CA GLY A 102 -1.93 -2.62 -12.06
C GLY A 102 -0.81 -1.58 -12.05
N LEU A 103 -1.13 -0.32 -11.74
CA LEU A 103 -0.15 0.77 -11.66
C LEU A 103 0.87 0.56 -10.53
N SER A 104 0.40 0.18 -9.34
CA SER A 104 1.26 -0.06 -8.18
C SER A 104 2.17 -1.27 -8.39
N LEU A 105 1.63 -2.37 -8.94
CA LEU A 105 2.40 -3.56 -9.28
C LEU A 105 3.45 -3.26 -10.36
N TYR A 106 3.06 -2.56 -11.43
CA TYR A 106 3.99 -2.20 -12.50
C TYR A 106 5.10 -1.27 -11.99
N ALA A 107 4.75 -0.26 -11.17
CA ALA A 107 5.74 0.62 -10.54
C ALA A 107 6.72 -0.18 -9.65
N LEU A 108 6.21 -1.17 -8.91
CA LEU A 108 7.03 -2.04 -8.06
C LEU A 108 7.98 -2.92 -8.90
N VAL A 109 7.48 -3.58 -9.94
CA VAL A 109 8.28 -4.44 -10.83
C VAL A 109 9.39 -3.64 -11.50
N VAL A 110 9.07 -2.49 -12.09
CA VAL A 110 10.07 -1.60 -12.71
C VAL A 110 11.14 -1.21 -11.70
N THR A 111 10.74 -0.95 -10.46
CA THR A 111 11.66 -0.55 -9.39
C THR A 111 12.61 -1.67 -9.00
N VAL A 112 12.12 -2.90 -8.87
CA VAL A 112 12.91 -4.08 -8.49
C VAL A 112 13.86 -4.50 -9.62
N VAL A 113 13.41 -4.43 -10.87
CA VAL A 113 14.23 -4.83 -12.03
C VAL A 113 15.33 -3.80 -12.34
N THR A 114 15.19 -2.56 -11.85
CA THR A 114 16.22 -1.53 -12.06
C THR A 114 17.44 -1.83 -11.17
N PRO A 115 18.69 -1.79 -11.70
CA PRO A 115 19.92 -2.23 -11.00
C PRO A 115 20.37 -1.42 -9.75
N HIS A 116 19.47 -0.70 -9.10
CA HIS A 116 19.80 0.05 -7.88
C HIS A 116 19.93 -0.84 -6.63
N LEU A 117 19.47 -2.10 -6.68
CA LEU A 117 19.49 -3.03 -5.55
C LEU A 117 20.91 -3.36 -5.05
N ASP A 118 21.90 -3.40 -5.94
CA ASP A 118 23.29 -3.71 -5.57
C ASP A 118 23.91 -2.67 -4.64
N ARG A 119 23.44 -1.42 -4.71
CA ARG A 119 23.87 -0.33 -3.81
C ARG A 119 23.13 -0.33 -2.47
N LEU A 120 22.00 -1.04 -2.38
CA LEU A 120 21.11 -1.03 -1.21
C LEU A 120 21.45 -2.13 -0.20
N ALA A 121 21.89 -3.30 -0.68
CA ALA A 121 22.19 -4.45 0.18
C ALA A 121 23.20 -4.15 1.32
N PRO A 122 24.33 -3.45 1.09
CA PRO A 122 25.30 -3.17 2.16
C PRO A 122 24.75 -2.22 3.23
N ILE A 123 23.94 -1.23 2.82
CA ILE A 123 23.42 -0.18 3.70
C ILE A 123 22.31 -0.72 4.61
N VAL A 124 21.44 -1.57 4.07
CA VAL A 124 20.37 -2.21 4.84
C VAL A 124 20.96 -3.21 5.84
N ALA A 125 21.96 -4.00 5.43
CA ALA A 125 22.62 -4.96 6.32
C ALA A 125 23.30 -4.28 7.52
N LEU A 126 23.89 -3.10 7.33
CA LEU A 126 24.58 -2.35 8.40
C LEU A 126 23.63 -1.64 9.38
N THR A 127 22.40 -1.34 8.96
CA THR A 127 21.46 -0.51 9.73
C THR A 127 20.34 -1.31 10.40
N THR A 128 20.07 -2.52 9.92
CA THR A 128 18.96 -3.34 10.41
C THR A 128 19.34 -4.05 11.72
N LYS A 129 18.81 -3.57 12.84
CA LYS A 129 18.85 -4.32 14.11
C LYS A 129 17.76 -5.39 14.05
N ALA A 130 18.13 -6.66 13.95
CA ALA A 130 17.18 -7.77 13.76
C ALA A 130 16.19 -7.93 14.92
N ARG A 131 16.61 -7.68 16.17
CA ARG A 131 15.80 -7.84 17.38
C ARG A 131 14.43 -7.11 17.35
N PRO A 132 14.36 -5.79 17.14
CA PRO A 132 13.08 -5.08 17.10
C PRO A 132 12.19 -5.54 15.94
N VAL A 133 12.77 -5.90 14.78
CA VAL A 133 12.01 -6.42 13.63
C VAL A 133 11.34 -7.75 13.98
N SER A 134 12.07 -8.67 14.62
CA SER A 134 11.53 -9.96 15.06
C SER A 134 10.44 -9.81 16.12
N VAL A 135 10.62 -8.91 17.10
CA VAL A 135 9.60 -8.63 18.13
C VAL A 135 8.34 -8.08 17.49
N PHE A 136 8.47 -7.12 16.57
CA PHE A 136 7.35 -6.57 15.83
C PHE A 136 6.57 -7.67 15.08
N PHE A 137 7.25 -8.51 14.30
CA PHE A 137 6.59 -9.62 13.58
C PHE A 137 5.96 -10.65 14.52
N GLY A 138 6.59 -10.94 15.66
CA GLY A 138 6.04 -11.83 16.68
C GLY A 138 4.73 -11.29 17.28
N VAL A 139 4.69 -10.00 17.61
CA VAL A 139 3.47 -9.33 18.09
C VAL A 139 2.38 -9.36 17.02
N VAL A 140 2.70 -9.01 15.77
CA VAL A 140 1.74 -9.06 14.66
C VAL A 140 1.18 -10.47 14.47
N ALA A 141 2.03 -11.49 14.50
CA ALA A 141 1.60 -12.89 14.36
C ALA A 141 0.65 -13.32 15.50
N LEU A 142 0.93 -12.91 16.74
CA LEU A 142 0.05 -13.19 17.88
C LEU A 142 -1.31 -12.50 17.77
N LEU A 143 -1.33 -11.23 17.33
CA LEU A 143 -2.59 -10.50 17.11
C LEU A 143 -3.42 -11.15 16.01
N PHE A 144 -2.79 -11.54 14.89
CA PHE A 144 -3.47 -12.27 13.82
C PHE A 144 -4.01 -13.61 14.32
N TYR A 145 -3.21 -14.38 15.06
CA TYR A 145 -3.66 -15.65 15.63
C TYR A 145 -4.90 -15.47 16.52
N GLY A 146 -4.91 -14.43 17.37
CA GLY A 146 -6.07 -14.11 18.21
C GLY A 146 -7.31 -13.70 17.42
N GLN A 147 -7.16 -13.09 16.25
CA GLN A 147 -8.30 -12.69 15.40
C GLN A 147 -8.97 -13.89 14.71
N TRP A 148 -8.24 -15.00 14.55
CA TRP A 148 -8.70 -16.23 13.89
C TRP A 148 -9.30 -17.28 14.85
N LEU A 149 -9.20 -17.07 16.16
CA LEU A 149 -9.85 -17.86 17.21
C LEU A 149 -11.27 -17.37 17.47
#